data_AF-A0A8T4IEE7-F1
#
_entry.id   AF-A0A8T4IEE7-F1
#
_cell.length_a   1.000
_cell.length_b   1.000
_cell.length_c   1.000
_cell.angle_alpha   90.00
_cell.angle_beta   90.00
_cell.angle_gamma   90.00
#
_symmetry.space_group_name_H-M   'P 1'
#
loop_
_entity.id
_entity.type
_entity.pdbx_description
1 polymer ?
#
loop_
_entity_poly.entity_id
_entity_poly.type
_entity_poly.pdbx_seq_one_letter_code
_entity_poly.pdbx_strand_id
1 'polypeptide(L)' 'GHGWKLTDWLGVYAASPSKTYTITFDTAAMKARYTPYYTEALTQLNAAGLHIKVGGVEPVDINQCGPA' A
#
# COMPACT_ATOMS: atom_id res chain seq x y z
N GLY A 1 -14.55 -6.28 12.79
CA GLY A 1 -14.47 -4.81 12.66
C GLY A 1 -14.78 -4.44 11.22
N HIS A 2 -15.42 -3.30 10.98
CA HIS A 2 -15.80 -2.86 9.64
C HIS A 2 -15.02 -1.58 9.31
N GLY A 3 -14.03 -1.69 8.41
CA GLY A 3 -13.33 -0.56 7.80
C GLY A 3 -12.00 -0.15 8.42
N TRP A 4 -11.20 0.55 7.62
CA TRP A 4 -9.97 1.25 8.02
C TRP A 4 -10.32 2.59 8.67
N LYS A 5 -9.61 2.97 9.73
CA LYS A 5 -9.72 4.31 10.34
C LYS A 5 -8.34 4.93 10.43
N LEU A 6 -8.18 6.13 9.84
CA LEU A 6 -6.99 6.94 10.06
C LEU A 6 -6.97 7.41 11.52
N THR A 7 -5.85 7.20 12.20
CA THR A 7 -5.56 7.80 13.49
C THR A 7 -4.43 8.80 13.32
N ASP A 8 -4.63 9.98 13.89
CA ASP A 8 -3.76 11.15 13.84
C ASP A 8 -3.36 11.59 15.25
N TRP A 9 -3.40 10.67 16.22
CA TRP A 9 -3.09 10.97 17.62
C TRP A 9 -1.76 11.72 17.73
N LEU A 10 -1.80 12.85 18.44
CA LEU A 10 -0.67 13.76 18.64
C LEU A 10 -0.09 14.37 17.35
N GLY A 11 -0.87 14.42 16.25
CA GLY A 11 -0.38 14.89 14.95
C GLY A 11 0.58 13.93 14.27
N VAL A 12 0.71 12.71 14.79
CA VAL A 12 1.56 11.66 14.23
C VAL A 12 0.71 10.76 13.35
N TYR A 13 1.06 10.72 12.06
CA TYR A 13 0.42 9.84 11.09
C TYR A 13 1.30 8.62 10.84
N ALA A 14 0.76 7.41 10.99
CA ALA A 14 1.47 6.18 10.63
C ALA A 14 1.70 6.06 9.11
N ALA A 15 0.81 6.64 8.32
CA ALA A 15 0.95 6.83 6.88
C ALA A 15 0.52 8.26 6.54
N SER A 16 1.34 8.95 5.74
CA SER A 16 1.10 10.34 5.42
C SER A 16 -0.09 10.48 4.47
N PRO A 17 -1.14 11.26 4.81
CA PRO A 17 -2.30 11.43 3.94
C PRO A 17 -1.98 12.25 2.68
N SER A 18 -0.85 12.95 2.63
CA SER A 18 -0.41 13.71 1.47
C SER A 18 0.51 12.93 0.52
N LYS A 19 1.05 11.78 0.96
CA LYS A 19 1.91 10.94 0.11
C LYS A 19 1.10 9.89 -0.63
N THR A 20 1.54 9.57 -1.84
CA THR A 20 1.04 8.41 -2.59
C THR A 20 1.96 7.21 -2.38
N TYR A 21 1.40 6.08 -1.97
CA TYR A 21 2.10 4.82 -1.81
C TYR A 21 1.77 3.88 -2.96
N THR A 22 2.76 3.11 -3.42
CA THR A 22 2.59 2.15 -4.51
C THR A 22 2.97 0.76 -4.00
N ILE A 23 2.07 -0.20 -4.17
CA ILE A 23 2.35 -1.61 -3.92
C ILE A 23 3.02 -2.17 -5.17
N THR A 24 4.26 -2.61 -5.05
CA THR A 24 4.98 -3.32 -6.11
C THR A 24 5.14 -4.79 -5.77
N PHE A 25 5.44 -5.59 -6.80
CA PHE A 25 5.56 -7.03 -6.68
C PHE A 25 6.90 -7.47 -7.25
N ASP A 26 7.53 -8.45 -6.61
CA ASP A 26 8.80 -9.01 -7.09
C ASP A 26 8.65 -9.70 -8.45
N THR A 27 7.52 -10.37 -8.68
CA THR A 27 7.24 -11.08 -9.94
C THR A 27 5.85 -10.78 -10.49
N ALA A 28 5.70 -10.93 -11.82
CA ALA A 28 4.41 -10.81 -12.51
C ALA A 28 3.39 -11.85 -12.00
N ALA A 29 3.86 -13.06 -11.66
CA ALA A 29 3.01 -14.10 -11.10
C ALA A 29 2.44 -13.71 -9.72
N MET A 30 3.26 -13.11 -8.85
CA MET A 30 2.80 -12.57 -7.57
C MET A 30 1.80 -11.43 -7.78
N LYS A 31 2.10 -10.49 -8.69
CA LYS A 31 1.15 -9.41 -9.03
C LYS A 31 -0.20 -9.97 -9.45
N ALA A 32 -0.23 -10.90 -10.39
CA ALA A 32 -1.47 -11.50 -10.89
C ALA A 32 -2.24 -12.23 -9.78
N ARG A 33 -1.53 -12.96 -8.92
CA ARG A 33 -2.12 -13.71 -7.82
C ARG A 33 -2.74 -12.79 -6.75
N TYR A 34 -2.07 -11.70 -6.39
CA TYR A 34 -2.45 -10.90 -5.22
C TYR A 34 -3.26 -9.65 -5.54
N THR A 35 -3.15 -9.07 -6.74
CA THR A 35 -3.91 -7.86 -7.14
C THR A 35 -5.42 -7.97 -6.83
N PRO A 36 -6.12 -9.09 -7.13
CA PRO A 36 -7.56 -9.20 -6.87
C PRO A 36 -7.93 -9.08 -5.39
N TYR A 37 -7.06 -9.49 -4.47
CA TYR A 37 -7.32 -9.43 -3.04
C TYR A 37 -7.19 -8.02 -2.46
N TYR A 38 -6.51 -7.11 -3.17
CA TYR A 38 -6.33 -5.74 -2.70
C TYR A 38 -7.46 -4.80 -3.10
N THR A 39 -8.30 -5.17 -4.08
CA THR A 39 -9.29 -4.24 -4.65
C THR A 39 -10.19 -3.63 -3.59
N GLU A 40 -10.81 -4.44 -2.73
CA GLU A 40 -11.71 -3.94 -1.69
C GLU A 40 -10.98 -3.10 -0.63
N ALA A 41 -9.80 -3.57 -0.18
CA ALA A 41 -9.00 -2.87 0.80
C ALA A 41 -8.54 -1.49 0.28
N LEU A 42 -8.10 -1.41 -0.98
CA LEU A 42 -7.68 -0.17 -1.61
C LEU A 42 -8.83 0.82 -1.75
N THR A 43 -10.04 0.36 -2.08
CA THR A 43 -11.22 1.23 -2.09
C THR A 43 -11.47 1.84 -0.71
N GLN A 44 -11.44 1.02 0.35
CA GLN A 44 -11.66 1.49 1.72
C GLN A 44 -10.56 2.45 2.20
N LEU A 45 -9.29 2.14 1.89
CA LEU A 45 -8.14 2.98 2.25
C LEU A 45 -8.17 4.33 1.55
N ASN A 46 -8.45 4.36 0.24
CA ASN A 46 -8.59 5.61 -0.51
C ASN A 46 -9.78 6.43 -0.02
N ALA A 47 -10.90 5.80 0.31
CA ALA A 47 -12.05 6.48 0.92
C ALA A 47 -11.74 7.07 2.31
N ALA A 48 -10.82 6.44 3.05
CA ALA A 48 -10.33 6.96 4.31
C ALA A 48 -9.28 8.08 4.15
N GLY A 49 -8.89 8.45 2.93
CA GLY A 49 -7.92 9.52 2.66
C GLY A 49 -6.46 9.04 2.53
N LEU A 50 -6.22 7.73 2.47
CA LEU A 50 -4.89 7.18 2.16
C LEU A 50 -4.75 6.90 0.67
N HIS A 51 -3.79 7.56 0.03
CA HIS A 51 -3.55 7.39 -1.40
C HIS A 51 -2.64 6.19 -1.66
N ILE A 52 -3.24 5.02 -1.90
CA ILE A 52 -2.52 3.77 -2.20
C ILE A 52 -2.98 3.21 -3.53
N LYS A 53 -2.02 2.80 -4.37
CA LYS A 53 -2.27 2.19 -5.68
C LYS A 53 -1.46 0.92 -5.89
N VAL A 54 -1.95 0.03 -6.75
CA VAL A 54 -1.17 -1.10 -7.27
C VAL A 54 -0.26 -0.62 -8.40
N GLY A 55 1.02 -0.91 -8.28
CA GLY A 55 2.06 -0.58 -9.24
C GLY A 55 2.46 -1.75 -10.15
N GLY A 56 3.68 -1.66 -10.65
CA GLY A 56 4.29 -2.64 -11.54
C GLY A 56 4.96 -3.81 -10.82
N VAL A 57 5.78 -4.52 -11.58
CA VAL A 57 6.75 -5.47 -11.04
C VAL A 57 8.04 -4.69 -10.80
N GLU A 58 8.56 -4.77 -9.58
CA GLU A 58 9.81 -4.16 -9.16
C GLU A 58 10.58 -5.25 -8.41
N PRO A 59 11.59 -5.87 -9.05
CA PRO A 59 12.37 -6.92 -8.42
C PRO A 59 13.00 -6.38 -7.13
N VAL A 60 12.85 -7.12 -6.04
CA VAL A 60 13.37 -6.71 -4.73
C VAL A 60 14.57 -7.59 -4.39
N ASP A 61 15.73 -6.99 -4.14
CA ASP A 61 16.83 -7.71 -3.50
C ASP A 61 16.52 -7.87 -2.02
N ILE A 62 16.22 -9.11 -1.61
CA ILE A 62 15.92 -9.45 -0.21
C ILE A 62 17.10 -9.22 0.74
N ASN A 63 18.32 -9.04 0.21
CA ASN A 63 19.52 -8.75 1.00
C ASN A 63 19.77 -7.25 1.18
N GLN A 64 18.95 -6.39 0.54
CA GLN A 64 19.05 -4.94 0.68
C GLN A 64 17.83 -4.40 1.42
N CYS A 65 18.05 -3.79 2.58
CA CYS A 65 16.98 -3.14 3.34
C CYS A 65 16.61 -1.79 2.71
N GLY A 66 15.43 -1.70 2.11
CA GLY A 66 14.74 -0.45 1.78
C GLY A 66 15.50 0.47 0.80
N PRO A 67 14.85 1.54 0.31
CA PRO A 67 15.50 2.47 -0.62
C PRO A 67 16.73 3.11 0.03
N ALA A 68 17.74 3.40 -0.79
CA ALA A 68 18.98 4.08 -0.39
C ALA A 68 18.74 5.46 0.23
#